data_AF-A0A7C7C5F0-F1
#
_entry.id   AF-A0A7C7C5F0-F1
#
_cell.length_a   1.000
_cell.length_b   1.000
_cell.length_c   1.000
_cell.angle_alpha   90.00
_cell.angle_beta   90.00
_cell.angle_gamma   90.00
#
_symmetry.space_group_name_H-M   'P 1'
#
loop_
_entity.id
_entity.type
_entity.pdbx_description
1 polymer ?
#
loop_
_entity_poly.entity_id
_entity_poly.type
_entity_poly.pdbx_seq_one_letter_code
_entity_poly.pdbx_strand_id
1 'polypeptide(L)'
;MTKLSKNIQDCLDVLTPLLTQSRLEKFERVLEKRTRHVVMVLEDVYQSRNTSAVMRSADGLGIQDVHMIESYNVWSKNQSVSKGASR
;
A
#
# COMPACT_ATOMS: atom_id res chain seq x y z
N MET A 1 3.81 -1.57 -23.49
CA MET A 1 2.60 -1.30 -22.70
C MET A 1 1.92 -2.63 -22.43
N THR A 2 1.98 -3.11 -21.19
CA THR A 2 1.35 -4.37 -20.78
C THR A 2 -0.17 -4.17 -20.80
N LYS A 3 -0.89 -4.99 -21.56
CA LYS A 3 -2.35 -4.93 -21.65
C LYS A 3 -2.93 -5.20 -20.26
N LEU A 4 -3.63 -4.25 -19.66
CA LEU A 4 -4.31 -4.47 -18.38
C LEU A 4 -5.36 -5.58 -18.55
N SER A 5 -5.55 -6.39 -17.50
CA SER A 5 -6.62 -7.38 -17.51
C SER A 5 -7.97 -6.67 -17.63
N LYS A 6 -8.91 -7.26 -18.39
CA LYS A 6 -10.24 -6.70 -18.63
C LYS A 6 -10.95 -6.27 -17.34
N ASN A 7 -10.85 -7.08 -16.29
CA ASN A 7 -11.46 -6.79 -14.99
C ASN A 7 -10.92 -5.52 -14.34
N ILE A 8 -9.62 -5.21 -14.47
CA ILE A 8 -9.05 -3.99 -13.89
C ILE A 8 -9.55 -2.77 -14.66
N GLN A 9 -9.65 -2.88 -15.99
CA GLN A 9 -10.19 -1.79 -16.82
C GLN A 9 -11.65 -1.51 -16.45
N ASP A 10 -12.47 -2.56 -16.32
CA ASP A 10 -13.87 -2.42 -15.90
C ASP A 10 -13.98 -1.72 -14.52
N CYS A 11 -13.09 -2.03 -13.57
CA CYS A 11 -13.03 -1.33 -12.29
C CYS A 11 -12.65 0.15 -12.44
N LEU A 12 -11.66 0.47 -13.27
CA LEU A 12 -11.24 1.86 -13.49
C LEU A 12 -12.36 2.68 -14.12
N ASP A 13 -13.09 2.12 -15.08
CA ASP A 13 -14.20 2.80 -15.76
C ASP A 13 -15.34 3.14 -14.78
N VAL A 14 -15.59 2.28 -13.78
CA VAL A 14 -16.59 2.52 -12.74
C VAL A 14 -16.10 3.49 -11.66
N LEU A 15 -14.85 3.38 -11.22
CA LEU A 15 -14.33 4.12 -10.07
C LEU A 15 -13.80 5.52 -10.42
N THR A 16 -13.21 5.69 -11.61
CA THR A 16 -12.58 6.94 -12.02
C THR A 16 -13.56 8.13 -12.04
N PRO A 17 -14.80 8.00 -12.57
CA PRO A 17 -15.78 9.10 -12.55
C PRO A 17 -16.22 9.53 -11.15
N LEU A 18 -16.01 8.70 -10.13
CA LEU A 18 -16.34 9.00 -8.73
C LEU A 18 -15.26 9.83 -8.03
N LEU A 19 -14.10 10.01 -8.67
CA LEU A 19 -12.97 10.76 -8.12
C LEU A 19 -13.02 12.22 -8.57
N THR A 20 -12.53 13.11 -7.71
CA THR A 20 -12.24 14.49 -8.13
C THR A 20 -10.98 14.50 -8.99
N GLN A 21 -10.91 15.45 -9.91
CA GLN A 21 -9.71 15.66 -10.75
C GLN A 21 -8.42 15.75 -9.91
N SER A 22 -8.47 16.48 -8.79
CA SER A 22 -7.33 16.62 -7.86
C SER A 22 -6.89 15.30 -7.21
N ARG A 23 -7.81 14.35 -6.99
CA ARG A 23 -7.49 13.02 -6.45
C ARG A 23 -6.86 12.15 -7.53
N LEU A 24 -7.36 12.21 -8.76
CA LEU A 24 -6.82 11.48 -9.90
C LEU A 24 -5.37 11.91 -10.17
N GLU A 25 -5.11 13.21 -10.28
CA GLU A 25 -3.77 13.77 -10.47
C GLU A 25 -2.81 13.38 -9.34
N LYS A 26 -3.32 13.34 -8.10
CA LYS A 26 -2.53 12.88 -6.95
C LYS A 26 -2.17 11.41 -7.08
N PHE A 27 -3.08 10.56 -7.54
CA PHE A 27 -2.79 9.13 -7.76
C PHE A 27 -1.73 8.94 -8.84
N GLU A 28 -1.89 9.56 -10.01
CA GLU A 28 -0.89 9.47 -11.09
C GLU A 28 0.51 9.87 -10.59
N ARG A 29 0.62 11.04 -9.95
CA ARG A 29 1.90 11.52 -9.40
C ARG A 29 2.51 10.60 -8.34
N VAL A 30 1.69 9.91 -7.54
CA VAL A 30 2.17 8.97 -6.52
C VAL A 30 2.59 7.65 -7.17
N LEU A 31 1.83 7.15 -8.13
CA LEU A 31 2.08 5.90 -8.85
C LEU A 31 3.41 5.95 -9.63
N GLU A 32 3.73 7.09 -10.26
CA GLU A 32 5.01 7.32 -10.94
C GLU A 32 6.24 7.17 -10.02
N LYS A 33 6.05 7.36 -8.71
CA LYS A 33 7.14 7.30 -7.70
C LYS A 33 7.19 5.96 -6.97
N ARG A 34 6.37 4.99 -7.37
CA ARG A 34 6.39 3.65 -6.77
C ARG A 34 7.54 2.81 -7.32
N THR A 35 8.12 1.97 -6.47
CA THR A 35 9.25 1.10 -6.82
C THR A 35 9.00 -0.34 -6.37
N ARG A 36 9.51 -1.29 -7.16
CA ARG A 36 9.66 -2.71 -6.81
C ARG A 36 11.13 -3.15 -6.83
N HIS A 37 12.06 -2.19 -6.86
CA HIS A 37 13.50 -2.48 -6.81
C HIS A 37 14.00 -2.85 -5.41
N VAL A 38 13.23 -2.49 -4.38
CA VAL A 38 13.50 -2.80 -2.98
C VAL A 38 12.22 -3.40 -2.38
N VAL A 39 12.40 -4.44 -1.59
CA VAL A 39 11.34 -5.12 -0.85
C VAL A 39 11.68 -5.06 0.63
N MET A 40 10.68 -4.84 1.47
CA MET A 40 10.85 -4.82 2.92
C MET A 40 10.34 -6.13 3.52
N VAL A 41 11.13 -6.71 4.44
CA VAL A 41 10.73 -7.89 5.23
C VAL A 41 10.78 -7.53 6.70
N LEU A 42 9.70 -7.80 7.42
CA LEU A 42 9.58 -7.59 8.86
C LEU A 42 9.45 -8.93 9.56
N GLU A 43 10.29 -9.17 10.55
CA GLU A 43 10.30 -10.42 11.32
C GLU A 43 9.99 -10.11 12.78
N ASP A 44 8.98 -10.78 13.33
CA ASP A 44 8.60 -10.78 14.74
C ASP A 44 8.49 -9.40 15.39
N VAL A 45 7.96 -8.41 14.66
CA VAL A 45 7.76 -7.05 15.16
C VAL A 45 6.86 -7.06 16.40
N TYR A 46 7.48 -6.83 17.55
CA TYR A 46 6.85 -7.01 18.86
C TYR A 46 5.59 -6.16 19.10
N GLN A 47 5.58 -4.91 18.63
CA GLN A 47 4.44 -4.01 18.81
C GLN A 47 3.79 -3.66 17.47
N SER A 48 2.49 -3.94 17.35
CA SER A 48 1.69 -3.63 16.14
C SER A 48 1.70 -2.16 15.71
N ARG A 49 1.98 -1.25 16.65
CA ARG A 49 2.20 0.18 16.39
C ARG A 49 3.44 0.41 15.53
N ASN A 50 4.52 -0.33 15.77
CA ASN A 50 5.77 -0.22 15.02
C ASN A 50 5.56 -0.71 13.59
N THR A 51 4.85 -1.83 13.42
CA THR A 51 4.43 -2.32 12.10
C THR A 51 3.69 -1.23 11.30
N SER A 52 2.75 -0.53 11.93
CA SER A 52 2.01 0.55 11.27
C SER A 52 2.89 1.75 10.90
N ALA A 53 3.86 2.11 11.76
CA ALA A 53 4.83 3.17 11.46
C ALA A 53 5.72 2.77 10.27
N VAL A 54 6.17 1.52 10.24
CA VAL A 54 6.97 0.97 9.14
C VAL A 54 6.20 0.96 7.83
N MET A 55 4.93 0.51 7.83
CA MET A 55 4.07 0.55 6.64
C MET A 55 3.92 1.98 6.09
N ARG A 56 3.78 2.98 6.98
CA ARG A 56 3.69 4.38 6.58
C ARG A 56 5.00 4.92 6.00
N SER A 57 6.14 4.49 6.54
CA SER A 57 7.44 4.81 5.97
C SER A 57 7.65 4.16 4.60
N ALA A 58 7.26 2.89 4.44
CA ALA A 58 7.32 2.19 3.15
C ALA A 58 6.48 2.90 2.09
N ASP A 59 5.23 3.28 2.43
CA ASP A 59 4.36 4.06 1.56
C ASP A 59 4.98 5.41 1.14
N GLY A 60 5.54 6.15 2.11
CA GLY A 60 6.19 7.44 1.86
C GLY A 60 7.47 7.34 1.00
N LEU A 61 8.18 6.22 1.06
CA LEU A 61 9.36 5.93 0.24
C LEU A 61 9.02 5.32 -1.12
N GLY A 62 7.74 5.06 -1.41
CA GLY A 62 7.30 4.46 -2.66
C GLY A 62 7.49 2.93 -2.74
N ILE A 63 7.87 2.27 -1.64
CA ILE A 63 8.01 0.81 -1.58
C ILE A 63 6.64 0.17 -1.65
N GLN A 64 6.46 -0.79 -2.55
CA GLN A 64 5.18 -1.47 -2.77
C GLN A 64 5.08 -2.82 -2.06
N ASP A 65 6.20 -3.52 -1.93
CA ASP A 65 6.22 -4.87 -1.40
C ASP A 65 6.78 -4.87 0.03
N VAL A 66 5.91 -5.25 0.97
CA VAL A 66 6.26 -5.46 2.38
C VAL A 66 5.74 -6.83 2.80
N HIS A 67 6.64 -7.67 3.31
CA HIS A 67 6.31 -9.01 3.81
C HIS A 67 6.52 -9.06 5.33
N MET A 68 5.67 -9.83 6.02
CA MET A 68 5.76 -10.02 7.47
C MET A 68 5.89 -11.50 7.78
N ILE A 69 6.81 -11.82 8.68
CA ILE A 69 7.03 -13.15 9.26
C ILE A 69 6.74 -13.01 10.76
N GLU A 70 5.71 -13.70 11.23
CA GLU A 70 5.19 -13.57 12.60
C GLU A 70 5.20 -14.96 13.25
N SER A 71 6.30 -15.27 13.93
CA SER A 71 6.53 -16.57 14.57
C SER A 71 6.02 -16.56 16.02
N TYR A 72 6.24 -15.46 16.74
CA TYR A 72 5.89 -15.31 18.16
C TYR A 72 4.91 -14.17 18.42
N ASN A 73 5.04 -13.07 17.67
CA ASN A 73 4.25 -11.85 17.84
C ASN A 73 3.23 -11.72 16.71
N VAL A 74 2.07 -12.36 16.84
CA VAL A 74 1.00 -12.29 15.83
C VAL A 74 0.43 -10.88 15.77
N TRP A 75 0.40 -10.27 14.58
CA TRP A 75 -0.07 -8.91 14.42
C TRP A 75 -1.59 -8.83 14.52
N SER A 76 -2.08 -8.04 15.48
CA SER A 76 -3.49 -7.64 15.52
C SER A 76 -3.66 -6.30 14.78
N LYS A 77 -4.48 -6.33 13.72
CA LYS A 77 -4.80 -5.18 12.85
C LYS A 77 -5.40 -4.03 13.66
N ASN A 78 -4.60 -3.01 13.98
CA ASN A 78 -5.11 -1.79 14.62
C ASN A 78 -5.34 -0.67 13.58
N GLN A 79 -6.57 -0.61 13.07
CA GLN A 79 -6.97 0.29 11.98
C GLN A 79 -6.76 1.78 12.31
N SER A 80 -6.74 2.14 13.60
CA SER A 80 -6.51 3.53 14.05
C SER A 80 -5.09 4.04 13.76
N VAL A 81 -4.11 3.13 13.69
CA VAL A 81 -2.69 3.49 13.51
C VAL A 81 -2.28 3.39 12.04
N SER A 82 -2.77 2.37 11.33
CA SER A 82 -2.34 2.11 9.95
C SER A 82 -2.95 3.06 8.92
N LYS A 83 -3.98 3.85 9.28
CA LYS A 83 -4.67 4.81 8.39
C LYS A 83 -4.98 4.26 6.99
N GLY A 84 -5.32 2.98 6.89
CA GLY A 84 -5.65 2.29 5.62
C GLY A 84 -4.46 1.78 4.80
N ALA A 85 -3.21 1.95 5.25
CA ALA A 85 -2.00 1.53 4.52
C ALA A 85 -1.71 0.02 4.55
N SER A 86 -2.48 -0.76 5.32
CA SER A 86 -2.28 -2.20 5.50
C SER A 86 -3.43 -3.04 4.92
N ARG A 87 -4.07 -2.52 3.86
CA ARG A 87 -4.94 -3.30 2.98
C ARG A 87 -4.16 -3.90 1.83
#